data_AF-A0A8J5ILY5-F1
#
_entry.id   AF-A0A8J5ILY5-F1
#
_cell.length_a   1.000
_cell.length_b   1.000
_cell.length_c   1.000
_cell.angle_alpha   90.00
_cell.angle_beta   90.00
_cell.angle_gamma   90.00
#
_symmetry.space_group_name_H-M   'P 1'
#
loop_
_entity.id
_entity.type
_entity.pdbx_description
1 polymer ?
#
loop_
_entity_poly.entity_id
_entity_poly.type
_entity_poly.pdbx_seq_one_letter_code
_entity_poly.pdbx_strand_id
1 'polypeptide(L)'
;MAENGGILAGLLPALTEQISESVVEVTGEVENALHKRLDSTGSKKKQARQLNAVAKGSGKYMSKVHRAFEKNFDKFELYVRRNIVSVPDTLADEVAEIRAEKQKKGADEESAATQEEEDTALLTREEREERKVDTQLEALRLKLRELTASNQRLGMEKKALDQRTQHFQGLVSKVAFLDDVPERTISPLKRTAEHISALHDAFLRMDSIQAALEEDSRQFKKSKVATRDSFRNLRKRFTARTAEMTYWTTEDLEELHSKLLTM
;
A
#
# COMPACT_ATOMS: atom_id res chain seq x y z
N MET A 1 40.35 -11.97 46.97
CA MET A 1 40.32 -11.57 45.54
C MET A 1 39.05 -10.78 45.35
N ALA A 2 39.15 -9.46 45.51
CA ALA A 2 38.00 -8.57 45.41
C ALA A 2 37.55 -8.52 43.95
N GLU A 3 36.29 -8.82 43.71
CA GLU A 3 35.67 -8.63 42.42
C GLU A 3 35.77 -7.14 42.08
N ASN A 4 36.57 -6.82 41.06
CA ASN A 4 36.68 -5.48 40.47
C ASN A 4 35.35 -5.12 39.80
N GLY A 5 34.34 -4.79 40.60
CA GLY A 5 33.08 -4.21 40.17
C GLY A 5 33.28 -2.76 39.75
N GLY A 6 33.98 -2.53 38.63
CA GLY A 6 34.01 -1.23 37.98
C GLY A 6 32.66 -0.91 37.32
N ILE A 7 32.39 0.37 37.07
CA ILE A 7 31.18 0.89 36.38
C ILE A 7 30.84 0.12 35.08
N LEU A 8 31.86 -0.49 34.46
CA LEU A 8 31.76 -1.23 33.20
C LEU A 8 31.49 -2.74 33.35
N ALA A 9 31.54 -3.29 34.56
CA ALA A 9 31.33 -4.73 34.81
C ALA A 9 29.90 -5.19 34.45
N GLY A 10 28.91 -4.31 34.60
CA GLY A 10 27.55 -4.54 34.11
C GLY A 10 27.28 -3.99 32.69
N LEU A 11 28.02 -2.96 32.27
CA LEU A 11 27.81 -2.31 30.96
C LEU A 11 28.24 -3.20 29.79
N LEU A 12 29.39 -3.89 29.90
CA LEU A 12 29.92 -4.70 28.81
C LEU A 12 29.02 -5.92 28.50
N PRO A 13 28.54 -6.69 29.50
CA PRO A 13 27.56 -7.76 29.28
C PRO A 13 26.23 -7.25 28.70
N ALA A 14 25.72 -6.11 29.20
CA ALA A 14 24.48 -5.52 28.69
C ALA A 14 24.64 -5.04 27.22
N LEU A 15 25.82 -4.54 26.86
CA LEU A 15 26.12 -4.12 25.50
C LEU A 15 26.19 -5.33 24.55
N THR A 16 26.74 -6.47 24.99
CA THR A 16 26.70 -7.72 24.19
C THR A 16 25.29 -8.21 23.95
N GLU A 17 24.40 -8.18 24.95
CA GLU A 17 23.01 -8.59 24.79
C GLU A 17 22.30 -7.66 23.79
N GLN A 18 22.43 -6.34 23.93
CA GLN A 18 21.86 -5.37 22.99
C GLN A 18 22.37 -5.55 21.55
N ILE A 19 23.67 -5.86 21.38
CA ILE A 19 24.23 -6.13 20.05
C ILE A 19 23.65 -7.43 19.48
N SER A 20 23.45 -8.47 20.30
CA SER A 20 22.84 -9.72 19.85
C SER A 20 21.39 -9.52 19.39
N GLU A 21 20.61 -8.74 20.14
CA GLU A 21 19.23 -8.36 19.76
C GLU A 21 19.21 -7.55 18.46
N SER A 22 20.10 -6.56 18.33
CA SER A 22 20.22 -5.76 17.11
C SER A 22 20.61 -6.59 15.89
N VAL A 23 21.50 -7.59 16.04
CA VAL A 23 21.83 -8.50 14.93
C VAL A 23 20.59 -9.28 14.49
N VAL A 24 19.76 -9.76 15.42
CA VAL A 24 18.50 -10.46 15.11
C VAL A 24 17.53 -9.54 14.36
N GLU A 25 17.35 -8.30 14.81
CA GLU A 25 16.50 -7.32 14.11
C GLU A 25 16.98 -7.08 12.68
N VAL A 26 18.28 -6.83 12.49
CA VAL A 26 18.89 -6.61 11.17
C VAL A 26 18.78 -7.86 10.29
N THR A 27 18.80 -9.07 10.85
CA THR A 27 18.52 -10.28 10.07
C THR A 27 17.11 -10.27 9.47
N GLY A 28 16.10 -9.92 10.28
CA GLY A 28 14.71 -9.84 9.85
C GLY A 28 14.49 -8.73 8.82
N GLU A 29 15.18 -7.59 8.98
CA GLU A 29 15.14 -6.52 7.99
C GLU A 29 15.75 -6.91 6.65
N VAL A 30 16.91 -7.57 6.66
CA VAL A 30 17.58 -8.06 5.44
C VAL A 30 16.72 -9.10 4.73
N GLU A 31 16.11 -10.03 5.48
CA GLU A 31 15.16 -11.00 4.94
C GLU A 31 13.96 -10.32 4.29
N ASN A 32 13.32 -9.37 5.00
CA ASN A 32 12.19 -8.61 4.47
C ASN A 32 12.56 -7.76 3.24
N ALA A 33 13.76 -7.17 3.21
CA ALA A 33 14.25 -6.42 2.07
C ALA A 33 14.52 -7.33 0.86
N LEU A 34 15.09 -8.51 1.08
CA LEU A 34 15.28 -9.53 0.05
C LEU A 34 13.94 -10.08 -0.45
N HIS A 35 12.97 -10.28 0.44
CA HIS A 35 11.60 -10.67 0.08
C HIS A 35 10.94 -9.66 -0.86
N LYS A 36 11.12 -8.36 -0.62
CA LYS A 36 10.58 -7.29 -1.47
C LYS A 36 11.31 -7.16 -2.81
N ARG A 37 12.59 -7.51 -2.88
CA ARG A 37 13.41 -7.44 -4.11
C ARG A 37 13.35 -8.69 -4.98
N LEU A 38 12.88 -9.82 -4.45
CA LEU A 38 12.68 -11.03 -5.24
C LEU A 38 11.44 -10.87 -6.10
N ASP A 39 11.64 -10.83 -7.42
CA ASP A 39 10.55 -10.78 -8.39
C ASP A 39 9.58 -11.95 -8.18
N SER A 40 8.29 -11.65 -8.23
CA SER A 40 7.20 -12.62 -8.21
C SER A 40 7.36 -13.58 -9.39
N THR A 41 8.02 -14.72 -9.19
CA THR A 41 7.97 -15.80 -10.17
C THR A 41 6.52 -16.26 -10.24
N GLY A 42 5.89 -16.24 -11.42
CA GLY A 42 4.47 -16.59 -11.62
C GLY A 42 4.04 -17.99 -11.13
N SER A 43 4.98 -18.81 -10.65
CA SER A 43 4.70 -20.05 -9.92
C SER A 43 4.97 -19.88 -8.42
N LYS A 44 3.89 -19.88 -7.61
CA LYS A 44 3.95 -19.82 -6.14
C LYS A 44 4.90 -20.86 -5.51
N LYS A 45 5.00 -22.05 -6.11
CA LYS A 45 5.88 -23.13 -5.64
C LYS A 45 7.37 -22.84 -5.88
N LYS A 46 7.71 -22.16 -6.99
CA LYS A 46 9.09 -21.73 -7.27
C LYS A 46 9.47 -20.54 -6.38
N GLN A 47 8.56 -19.59 -6.19
CA GLN A 47 8.72 -18.47 -5.29
C GLN A 47 9.00 -18.95 -3.86
N ALA A 48 8.16 -19.85 -3.32
CA ALA A 48 8.36 -20.40 -1.98
C ALA A 48 9.70 -21.12 -1.80
N ARG A 49 10.23 -21.78 -2.84
CA ARG A 49 11.56 -22.40 -2.81
C ARG A 49 12.68 -21.37 -2.79
N GLN A 50 12.57 -20.30 -3.58
CA GLN A 50 13.53 -19.20 -3.58
C GLN A 50 13.53 -18.48 -2.24
N LEU A 51 12.36 -18.18 -1.68
CA LEU A 51 12.24 -17.55 -0.36
C LEU A 51 12.86 -18.41 0.75
N ASN A 52 12.61 -19.72 0.73
CA ASN A 52 13.25 -20.63 1.68
C ASN A 52 14.78 -20.70 1.50
N ALA A 53 15.27 -20.62 0.26
CA ALA A 53 16.70 -20.60 0.00
C ALA A 53 17.34 -19.30 0.51
N VAL A 54 16.65 -18.17 0.33
CA VAL A 54 17.06 -16.85 0.83
C VAL A 54 17.08 -16.83 2.35
N ALA A 55 16.00 -17.24 3.03
CA ALA A 55 15.94 -17.32 4.49
C ALA A 55 17.03 -18.23 5.09
N LYS A 56 17.31 -19.37 4.44
CA LYS A 56 18.42 -20.24 4.85
C LYS A 56 19.80 -19.62 4.59
N GLY A 57 19.93 -18.83 3.52
CA GLY A 57 21.16 -18.13 3.14
C GLY A 57 21.46 -16.95 4.07
N SER A 58 20.47 -16.09 4.32
CA SER A 58 20.52 -14.98 5.27
C SER A 58 20.82 -15.47 6.67
N GLY A 59 20.10 -16.49 7.15
CA GLY A 59 20.35 -17.09 8.46
C GLY A 59 21.79 -17.57 8.61
N LYS A 60 22.32 -18.33 7.64
CA LYS A 60 23.72 -18.78 7.67
C LYS A 60 24.73 -17.64 7.61
N TYR A 61 24.48 -16.62 6.80
CA TYR A 61 25.37 -15.46 6.69
C TYR A 61 25.39 -14.69 8.02
N MET A 62 24.22 -14.42 8.58
CA MET A 62 24.10 -13.66 9.82
C MET A 62 24.63 -14.44 11.04
N SER A 63 24.50 -15.77 11.08
CA SER A 63 25.20 -16.56 12.11
C SER A 63 26.72 -16.41 12.02
N LYS A 64 27.30 -16.27 10.82
CA LYS A 64 28.74 -15.99 10.66
C LYS A 64 29.08 -14.58 11.12
N VAL A 65 28.24 -13.60 10.81
CA VAL A 65 28.41 -12.21 11.26
C VAL A 65 28.34 -12.15 12.78
N HIS A 66 27.35 -12.77 13.41
CA HIS A 66 27.20 -12.85 14.86
C HIS A 66 28.43 -13.46 15.51
N ARG A 67 28.88 -14.62 15.02
CA ARG A 67 30.09 -15.28 15.55
C ARG A 67 31.36 -14.45 15.38
N ALA A 68 31.47 -13.69 14.28
CA ALA A 68 32.59 -12.78 14.07
C ALA A 68 32.50 -11.57 15.02
N PHE A 69 31.29 -11.06 15.27
CA PHE A 69 31.02 -9.99 16.21
C PHE A 69 31.35 -10.41 17.64
N GLU A 70 30.83 -11.54 18.13
CA GLU A 70 31.16 -12.10 19.46
C GLU A 70 32.67 -12.18 19.63
N LYS A 71 33.38 -12.82 18.68
CA LYS A 71 34.84 -12.97 18.78
C LYS A 71 35.60 -11.64 18.78
N ASN A 72 35.11 -10.64 18.04
CA ASN A 72 35.72 -9.32 18.04
C ASN A 72 35.37 -8.53 19.30
N PHE A 73 34.17 -8.75 19.85
CA PHE A 73 33.73 -8.13 21.08
C PHE A 73 34.45 -8.71 22.29
N ASP A 74 34.69 -10.02 22.34
CA ASP A 74 35.52 -10.66 23.37
C ASP A 74 36.92 -10.03 23.42
N LYS A 75 37.50 -9.74 22.25
CA LYS A 75 38.80 -9.04 22.16
C LYS A 75 38.71 -7.59 22.62
N PHE A 76 37.62 -6.91 22.27
CA PHE A 76 37.37 -5.53 22.71
C PHE A 76 37.20 -5.47 24.22
N GLU A 77 36.38 -6.34 24.80
CA GLU A 77 36.20 -6.48 26.24
C GLU A 77 37.52 -6.77 26.93
N LEU A 78 38.33 -7.70 26.41
CA LEU A 78 39.65 -7.98 26.95
C LEU A 78 40.55 -6.74 26.91
N TYR A 79 40.54 -5.99 25.82
CA TYR A 79 41.30 -4.74 25.69
C TYR A 79 40.84 -3.69 26.70
N VAL A 80 39.53 -3.49 26.85
CA VAL A 80 38.95 -2.53 27.80
C VAL A 80 39.34 -2.89 29.22
N ARG A 81 39.17 -4.17 29.61
CA ARG A 81 39.55 -4.66 30.93
C ARG A 81 41.04 -4.53 31.20
N ARG A 82 41.89 -4.75 30.20
CA ARG A 82 43.35 -4.75 30.34
C ARG A 82 44.01 -3.38 30.24
N ASN A 83 43.42 -2.41 29.55
CA ASN A 83 44.07 -1.12 29.29
C ASN A 83 43.30 0.08 29.81
N ILE A 84 41.97 0.08 29.70
CA ILE A 84 41.16 1.25 30.06
C ILE A 84 40.75 1.19 31.54
N VAL A 85 40.38 0.00 32.00
CA VAL A 85 39.85 -0.21 33.35
C VAL A 85 40.89 -0.78 34.32
N SER A 86 42.00 -1.33 33.82
CA SER A 86 43.06 -1.81 34.69
C SER A 86 43.77 -0.65 35.35
N VAL A 87 43.86 -0.69 36.67
CA VAL A 87 44.77 0.17 37.42
C VAL A 87 46.12 -0.54 37.48
N PRO A 88 47.24 0.12 37.15
CA PRO A 88 48.57 -0.46 37.33
C PRO A 88 48.80 -0.88 38.78
N ASP A 89 49.40 -2.05 39.01
CA ASP A 89 49.58 -2.62 40.36
C ASP A 89 50.34 -1.68 41.31
N THR A 90 51.20 -0.81 40.79
CA THR A 90 51.95 0.18 41.58
C THR A 90 51.08 1.29 42.17
N LEU A 91 49.91 1.56 41.58
CA LEU A 91 48.98 2.62 42.00
C LEU A 91 47.69 2.04 42.59
N ALA A 92 47.60 0.71 42.73
CA ALA A 92 46.39 0.04 43.18
C ALA A 92 46.00 0.49 44.60
N ASP A 93 46.98 0.63 45.48
CA ASP A 93 46.77 1.05 46.88
C ASP A 93 46.36 2.53 46.97
N GLU A 94 47.04 3.43 46.25
CA GLU A 94 46.70 4.86 46.21
C GLU A 94 45.30 5.11 45.61
N VAL A 95 44.93 4.39 44.54
CA VAL A 95 43.60 4.49 43.93
C VAL A 95 42.53 3.86 44.83
N ALA A 96 42.85 2.79 45.57
CA ALA A 96 41.95 2.22 46.56
C ALA A 96 41.71 3.19 47.72
N GLU A 97 42.74 3.90 48.18
CA GLU A 97 42.61 4.97 49.17
C GLU A 97 41.78 6.13 48.65
N ILE A 98 42.01 6.62 47.43
CA ILE A 98 41.20 7.69 46.82
C ILE A 98 39.73 7.27 46.66
N ARG A 99 39.47 6.01 46.29
CA ARG A 99 38.10 5.48 46.18
C ARG A 99 37.44 5.35 47.55
N ALA A 100 38.17 4.88 48.56
CA ALA A 100 37.69 4.80 49.94
C ALA A 100 37.44 6.19 50.53
N GLU A 101 38.27 7.19 50.21
CA GLU A 101 38.10 8.57 50.65
C GLU A 101 36.88 9.23 49.98
N LYS A 102 36.62 8.96 48.70
CA LYS A 102 35.39 9.41 48.02
C LYS A 102 34.12 8.76 48.57
N GLN A 103 34.18 7.47 48.92
CA GLN A 103 33.06 6.79 49.56
C GLN A 103 32.83 7.27 50.99
N LYS A 104 33.90 7.59 51.74
CA LYS A 104 33.79 8.20 53.06
C LYS A 104 33.27 9.63 52.99
N LYS A 105 33.73 10.46 52.07
CA LYS A 105 33.19 11.82 51.87
C LYS A 105 31.69 11.82 51.55
N GLY A 106 31.23 10.89 50.70
CA GLY A 106 29.80 10.73 50.44
C GLY A 106 28.98 10.09 51.56
N ALA A 107 29.61 9.44 52.55
CA ALA A 107 28.94 8.82 53.70
C ALA A 107 29.01 9.69 54.97
N ASP A 108 30.05 10.50 55.12
CA ASP A 108 30.19 11.48 56.19
C ASP A 108 29.23 12.67 55.98
N GLU A 109 28.89 13.00 54.72
CA GLU A 109 27.84 13.98 54.34
C GLU A 109 26.41 13.51 54.73
N GLU A 110 26.15 12.20 54.85
CA GLU A 110 24.85 11.68 55.33
C GLU A 110 24.72 11.67 56.86
N SER A 111 25.83 11.78 57.61
CA SER A 111 25.84 11.61 59.07
C SER A 111 25.73 12.92 59.87
N ALA A 112 25.95 14.07 59.23
CA ALA A 112 25.88 15.39 59.87
C ALA A 112 24.46 16.02 59.88
N ALA A 113 23.44 15.25 59.49
CA ALA A 113 22.05 15.71 59.30
C ALA A 113 21.18 15.69 60.60
N THR A 114 21.73 16.07 61.75
CA THR A 114 20.92 16.23 62.99
C THR A 114 21.37 17.41 63.83
N GLN A 115 21.03 18.62 63.40
CA GLN A 115 20.73 19.77 64.27
C GLN A 115 20.11 20.90 63.43
N GLU A 116 18.82 20.77 63.18
CA GLU A 116 17.97 21.88 62.71
C GLU A 116 17.84 22.91 63.86
N GLU A 117 17.86 24.22 63.57
CA GLU A 117 16.62 24.98 63.34
C GLU A 117 16.75 26.53 63.37
N GLU A 118 17.90 27.19 63.60
CA GLU A 118 17.88 28.65 63.83
C GLU A 118 18.41 29.62 62.76
N ASP A 119 19.18 29.22 61.74
CA ASP A 119 19.88 30.22 60.90
C ASP A 119 19.51 30.21 59.41
N THR A 120 18.33 30.76 59.11
CA THR A 120 17.97 31.11 57.72
C THR A 120 18.77 32.29 57.14
N ALA A 121 19.62 32.94 57.94
CA ALA A 121 20.44 34.09 57.53
C ALA A 121 21.92 33.74 57.22
N LEU A 122 22.42 32.57 57.64
CA LEU A 122 23.84 32.20 57.54
C LEU A 122 24.09 30.91 56.73
N LEU A 123 23.21 30.59 55.77
CA LEU A 123 23.45 29.45 54.88
C LEU A 123 24.79 29.57 54.15
N THR A 124 25.64 28.57 54.34
CA THR A 124 26.89 28.41 53.58
C THR A 124 26.55 28.22 52.08
N ARG A 125 27.52 28.51 51.21
CA ARG A 125 27.30 28.46 49.76
C ARG A 125 26.87 27.06 49.29
N GLU A 126 27.38 26.03 49.95
CA GLU A 126 27.13 24.61 49.67
C GLU A 126 25.69 24.23 50.02
N GLU A 127 25.18 24.62 51.19
CA GLU A 127 23.77 24.39 51.57
C GLU A 127 22.77 25.10 50.64
N ARG A 128 23.14 26.25 50.06
CA ARG A 128 22.33 26.92 49.04
C ARG A 128 22.32 26.18 47.71
N GLU A 129 23.41 25.50 47.38
CA GLU A 129 23.52 24.69 46.17
C GLU A 129 22.75 23.37 46.35
N GLU A 130 22.82 22.75 47.52
CA GLU A 130 22.03 21.56 47.88
C GLU A 130 20.53 21.83 47.84
N ARG A 131 20.04 22.89 48.48
CA ARG A 131 18.61 23.25 48.42
C ARG A 131 18.14 23.56 47.00
N LYS A 132 19.02 24.07 46.13
CA LYS A 132 18.69 24.24 44.70
C LYS A 132 18.59 22.91 43.98
N VAL A 133 19.47 21.95 44.30
CA VAL A 133 19.41 20.60 43.74
C VAL A 133 18.16 19.87 44.24
N ASP A 134 17.81 20.00 45.53
CA ASP A 134 16.62 19.37 46.10
C ASP A 134 15.33 19.93 45.51
N THR A 135 15.22 21.25 45.39
CA THR A 135 14.06 21.87 44.73
C THR A 135 13.96 21.48 43.25
N GLN A 136 15.09 21.31 42.56
CA GLN A 136 15.11 20.78 41.19
C GLN A 136 14.70 19.30 41.15
N LEU A 137 15.16 18.48 42.09
CA LEU A 137 14.79 17.07 42.20
C LEU A 137 13.30 16.91 42.50
N GLU A 138 12.74 17.71 43.40
CA GLU A 138 11.30 17.73 43.68
C GLU A 138 10.49 18.15 42.45
N ALA A 139 10.93 19.20 41.75
CA ALA A 139 10.30 19.64 40.52
C ALA A 139 10.35 18.55 39.43
N LEU A 140 11.47 17.83 39.31
CA LEU A 140 11.61 16.71 38.38
C LEU A 140 10.75 15.50 38.79
N ARG A 141 10.64 15.20 40.08
CA ARG A 141 9.76 14.15 40.62
C ARG A 141 8.29 14.47 40.33
N LEU A 142 7.87 15.72 40.48
CA LEU A 142 6.53 16.17 40.12
C LEU A 142 6.28 16.04 38.62
N LYS A 143 7.21 16.52 37.77
CA LYS A 143 7.12 16.35 36.31
C LYS A 143 7.05 14.88 35.90
N LEU A 144 7.81 13.99 36.53
CA LEU A 144 7.75 12.55 36.28
C LEU A 144 6.37 11.98 36.60
N ARG A 145 5.75 12.39 37.72
CA ARG A 145 4.39 11.97 38.07
C ARG A 145 3.37 12.46 37.04
N GLU A 146 3.48 13.71 36.61
CA GLU A 146 2.61 14.29 35.56
C GLU A 146 2.77 13.56 34.23
N LEU A 147 4.00 13.30 33.79
CA LEU A 147 4.29 12.54 32.57
C LEU A 147 3.82 11.08 32.67
N THR A 148 3.91 10.48 33.85
CA THR A 148 3.40 9.12 34.07
C THR A 148 1.87 9.10 33.96
N ALA A 149 1.19 10.09 34.55
CA ALA A 149 -0.26 10.22 34.45
C ALA A 149 -0.70 10.51 33.00
N SER A 150 0.03 11.35 32.26
CA SER A 150 -0.28 11.62 30.85
C SER A 150 -0.06 10.38 29.97
N ASN A 151 1.03 9.63 30.18
CA ASN A 151 1.27 8.37 29.49
C ASN A 151 0.18 7.32 29.78
N GLN A 152 -0.29 7.23 31.02
CA GLN A 152 -1.41 6.35 31.35
C GLN A 152 -2.70 6.76 30.61
N ARG A 153 -3.00 8.07 30.55
CA ARG A 153 -4.15 8.60 29.79
C ARG A 153 -4.03 8.29 28.29
N LEU A 154 -2.88 8.56 27.67
CA LEU A 154 -2.61 8.22 26.28
C LEU A 154 -2.73 6.72 26.02
N GLY A 155 -2.28 5.88 26.97
CA GLY A 155 -2.46 4.43 26.90
C GLY A 155 -3.93 3.99 26.89
N MET A 156 -4.79 4.67 27.67
CA MET A 156 -6.23 4.42 27.68
C MET A 156 -6.91 4.93 26.40
N GLU A 157 -6.52 6.10 25.89
CA GLU A 157 -7.00 6.64 24.62
C GLU A 157 -6.64 5.74 23.44
N LYS A 158 -5.41 5.22 23.41
CA LYS A 158 -4.97 4.25 22.40
C LYS A 158 -5.86 3.00 22.41
N LYS A 159 -6.12 2.42 23.59
CA LYS A 159 -7.03 1.27 23.71
C LYS A 159 -8.45 1.60 23.24
N ALA A 160 -8.96 2.79 23.51
CA ALA A 160 -10.26 3.23 23.03
C ALA A 160 -10.29 3.40 21.50
N LEU A 161 -9.22 3.92 20.90
CA LEU A 161 -9.06 4.00 19.45
C LEU A 161 -8.96 2.63 18.79
N ASP A 162 -8.24 1.69 19.40
CA ASP A 162 -8.15 0.31 18.92
C ASP A 162 -9.53 -0.37 18.92
N GLN A 163 -10.31 -0.19 20.00
CA GLN A 163 -11.70 -0.68 20.07
C GLN A 163 -12.60 -0.06 18.99
N ARG A 164 -12.50 1.26 18.77
CA ARG A 164 -13.25 1.92 17.68
C ARG A 164 -12.84 1.40 16.31
N THR A 165 -11.54 1.20 16.10
CA THR A 165 -11.00 0.67 14.84
C THR A 165 -11.50 -0.75 14.59
N GLN A 166 -11.51 -1.61 15.61
CA GLN A 166 -12.12 -2.94 15.54
C GLN A 166 -13.62 -2.88 15.24
N HIS A 167 -14.34 -1.94 15.86
CA HIS A 167 -15.77 -1.73 15.57
C HIS A 167 -15.99 -1.31 14.11
N PHE A 168 -15.18 -0.38 13.58
CA PHE A 168 -15.24 0.03 12.17
C PHE A 168 -14.89 -1.12 11.22
N GLN A 169 -13.84 -1.90 11.52
CA GLN A 169 -13.52 -3.10 10.75
C GLN A 169 -14.68 -4.11 10.78
N GLY A 170 -15.34 -4.26 11.93
CA GLY A 170 -16.55 -5.06 12.05
C GLY A 170 -17.68 -4.55 11.15
N LEU A 171 -17.94 -3.24 11.12
CA LEU A 171 -18.91 -2.65 10.20
C LEU A 171 -18.52 -2.83 8.74
N VAL A 172 -17.27 -2.57 8.37
CA VAL A 172 -16.76 -2.77 7.01
C VAL A 172 -16.93 -4.22 6.59
N SER A 173 -16.61 -5.19 7.45
CA SER A 173 -16.82 -6.61 7.14
C SER A 173 -18.30 -6.97 6.96
N LYS A 174 -19.20 -6.34 7.73
CA LYS A 174 -20.65 -6.50 7.56
C LYS A 174 -21.16 -5.84 6.28
N VAL A 175 -20.47 -4.84 5.75
CA VAL A 175 -20.84 -4.13 4.51
C VAL A 175 -20.11 -4.68 3.30
N ALA A 176 -19.07 -5.49 3.50
CA ALA A 176 -18.24 -6.07 2.43
C ALA A 176 -19.05 -6.91 1.43
N PHE A 177 -20.20 -7.48 1.83
CA PHE A 177 -21.08 -8.17 0.87
C PHE A 177 -21.64 -7.22 -0.20
N LEU A 178 -21.71 -5.91 0.05
CA LEU A 178 -22.13 -4.92 -0.96
C LEU A 178 -21.08 -4.74 -2.06
N ASP A 179 -19.80 -4.99 -1.79
CA ASP A 179 -18.76 -4.94 -2.82
C ASP A 179 -18.91 -6.12 -3.80
N ASP A 180 -19.47 -7.25 -3.35
CA ASP A 180 -19.77 -8.43 -4.18
C ASP A 180 -21.11 -8.33 -4.92
N VAL A 181 -21.96 -7.35 -4.60
CA VAL A 181 -23.21 -7.13 -5.35
C VAL A 181 -22.87 -6.42 -6.66
N PRO A 182 -23.32 -6.92 -7.84
CA PRO A 182 -23.07 -6.25 -9.10
C PRO A 182 -23.57 -4.80 -9.06
N GLU A 183 -22.78 -3.83 -9.51
CA GLU A 183 -23.16 -2.39 -9.53
C GLU A 183 -24.54 -2.13 -10.17
N ARG A 184 -24.93 -3.00 -11.13
CA ARG A 184 -26.24 -3.00 -11.81
C ARG A 184 -27.44 -3.24 -10.89
N THR A 185 -27.23 -3.89 -9.74
CA THR A 185 -28.27 -4.18 -8.75
C THR A 185 -28.32 -3.13 -7.65
N ILE A 186 -27.22 -2.43 -7.37
CA ILE A 186 -27.11 -1.45 -6.27
C ILE A 186 -27.58 -0.05 -6.70
N SER A 187 -27.45 0.28 -7.99
CA SER A 187 -27.74 1.63 -8.50
C SER A 187 -28.95 1.65 -9.44
N PRO A 188 -30.19 1.69 -8.91
CA PRO A 188 -31.40 1.74 -9.73
C PRO A 188 -31.38 2.91 -10.74
N LEU A 189 -30.73 4.02 -10.38
CA LEU A 189 -30.54 5.21 -11.24
C LEU A 189 -29.62 4.96 -12.46
N LYS A 190 -28.55 4.17 -12.31
CA LYS A 190 -27.64 3.85 -13.43
C LYS A 190 -28.33 2.91 -14.42
N ARG A 191 -29.07 1.92 -13.89
CA ARG A 191 -29.86 0.98 -14.70
C ARG A 191 -30.97 1.68 -15.48
N THR A 192 -31.71 2.60 -14.85
CA THR A 192 -32.75 3.36 -15.57
C THR A 192 -32.15 4.26 -16.63
N ALA A 193 -31.01 4.90 -16.37
CA ALA A 193 -30.31 5.71 -17.36
C ALA A 193 -29.85 4.87 -18.58
N GLU A 194 -29.22 3.71 -18.35
CA GLU A 194 -28.81 2.80 -19.43
C GLU A 194 -30.01 2.31 -20.26
N HIS A 195 -31.12 1.96 -19.61
CA HIS A 195 -32.34 1.53 -20.29
C HIS A 195 -32.98 2.66 -21.11
N ILE A 196 -32.99 3.91 -20.59
CA ILE A 196 -33.50 5.08 -21.30
C ILE A 196 -32.63 5.39 -22.53
N SER A 197 -31.30 5.31 -22.39
CA SER A 197 -30.40 5.49 -23.54
C SER A 197 -30.60 4.41 -24.60
N ALA A 198 -30.71 3.14 -24.21
CA ALA A 198 -30.96 2.04 -25.14
C ALA A 198 -32.32 2.17 -25.85
N LEU A 199 -33.35 2.65 -25.14
CA LEU A 199 -34.67 2.95 -25.72
C LEU A 199 -34.58 4.10 -26.73
N HIS A 200 -33.84 5.17 -26.42
CA HIS A 200 -33.63 6.29 -27.32
C HIS A 200 -32.91 5.87 -28.60
N ASP A 201 -31.85 5.06 -28.50
CA ASP A 201 -31.14 4.51 -29.65
C ASP A 201 -32.05 3.61 -30.51
N ALA A 202 -32.93 2.83 -29.87
CA ALA A 202 -33.92 2.02 -30.58
C ALA A 202 -34.93 2.87 -31.35
N PHE A 203 -35.40 3.99 -30.78
CA PHE A 203 -36.27 4.94 -31.48
C PHE A 203 -35.58 5.58 -32.67
N LEU A 204 -34.33 6.03 -32.54
CA LEU A 204 -33.56 6.58 -33.65
C LEU A 204 -33.38 5.56 -34.78
N ARG A 205 -33.16 4.28 -34.44
CA ARG A 205 -33.09 3.19 -35.42
C ARG A 205 -34.44 2.99 -36.10
N MET A 206 -35.55 2.99 -35.36
CA MET A 206 -36.89 2.87 -35.94
C MET A 206 -37.20 4.02 -36.90
N ASP A 207 -36.86 5.26 -36.55
CA ASP A 207 -37.05 6.42 -37.42
C ASP A 207 -36.25 6.29 -38.72
N SER A 208 -35.00 5.81 -38.63
CA SER A 208 -34.18 5.55 -39.82
C SER A 208 -34.73 4.43 -40.70
N ILE A 209 -35.27 3.35 -40.10
CA ILE A 209 -35.92 2.26 -40.81
C ILE A 209 -37.21 2.76 -41.49
N GLN A 210 -37.99 3.60 -40.82
CA GLN A 210 -39.19 4.20 -41.39
C GLN A 210 -38.84 5.08 -42.60
N ALA A 211 -37.82 5.93 -42.48
CA ALA A 211 -37.36 6.76 -43.59
C ALA A 211 -36.92 5.92 -44.80
N ALA A 212 -36.17 4.83 -44.55
CA ALA A 212 -35.76 3.90 -45.60
C ALA A 212 -36.95 3.19 -46.27
N LEU A 213 -37.93 2.73 -45.48
CA LEU A 213 -39.16 2.12 -46.00
C LEU A 213 -39.99 3.11 -46.83
N GLU A 214 -40.07 4.37 -46.40
CA GLU A 214 -40.75 5.41 -47.16
C GLU A 214 -40.04 5.70 -48.48
N GLU A 215 -38.71 5.74 -48.49
CA GLU A 215 -37.91 5.91 -49.70
C GLU A 215 -38.07 4.74 -50.66
N ASP A 216 -37.98 3.50 -50.17
CA ASP A 216 -38.22 2.29 -50.96
C ASP A 216 -39.64 2.29 -51.55
N SER A 217 -40.64 2.73 -50.80
CA SER A 217 -42.01 2.85 -51.31
C SER A 217 -42.11 3.86 -52.47
N ARG A 218 -41.36 4.97 -52.38
CA ARG A 218 -41.30 6.00 -53.44
C ARG A 218 -40.56 5.46 -54.66
N GLN A 219 -39.45 4.77 -54.47
CA GLN A 219 -38.68 4.14 -55.54
C GLN A 219 -39.50 3.06 -56.24
N PHE A 220 -40.21 2.21 -55.50
CA PHE A 220 -41.11 1.20 -56.06
C PHE A 220 -42.23 1.83 -56.89
N LYS A 221 -42.87 2.91 -56.39
CA LYS A 221 -43.87 3.66 -57.16
C LYS A 221 -43.30 4.23 -58.45
N LYS A 222 -42.11 4.85 -58.40
CA LYS A 222 -41.41 5.37 -59.58
C LYS A 222 -41.10 4.27 -60.60
N SER A 223 -40.53 3.15 -60.14
CA SER A 223 -40.22 1.98 -60.96
C SER A 223 -41.49 1.43 -61.64
N LYS A 224 -42.57 1.21 -60.88
CA LYS A 224 -43.85 0.73 -61.40
C LYS A 224 -44.43 1.64 -62.49
N VAL A 225 -44.35 2.96 -62.31
CA VAL A 225 -44.79 3.93 -63.34
C VAL A 225 -43.91 3.81 -64.59
N ALA A 226 -42.58 3.78 -64.43
CA ALA A 226 -41.65 3.63 -65.55
C ALA A 226 -41.88 2.32 -66.33
N THR A 227 -42.13 1.20 -65.64
CA THR A 227 -42.45 -0.07 -66.31
C THR A 227 -43.80 -0.01 -67.02
N ARG A 228 -44.81 0.61 -66.42
CA ARG A 228 -46.12 0.78 -67.08
C ARG A 228 -45.99 1.61 -68.36
N ASP A 229 -45.21 2.68 -68.32
CA ASP A 229 -44.99 3.54 -69.47
C ASP A 229 -44.14 2.85 -70.56
N SER A 230 -43.18 2.00 -70.17
CA SER A 230 -42.43 1.17 -71.12
C SER A 230 -43.34 0.16 -71.83
N PHE A 231 -44.21 -0.54 -71.11
CA PHE A 231 -45.21 -1.44 -71.70
C PHE A 231 -46.21 -0.69 -72.60
N ARG A 232 -46.61 0.52 -72.21
CA ARG A 232 -47.50 1.37 -73.02
C ARG A 232 -46.82 1.81 -74.33
N ASN A 233 -45.54 2.16 -74.28
CA ASN A 233 -44.74 2.49 -75.46
C ASN A 233 -44.52 1.28 -76.36
N LEU A 234 -44.25 0.11 -75.78
CA LEU A 234 -44.14 -1.14 -76.52
C LEU A 234 -45.46 -1.47 -77.24
N ARG A 235 -46.59 -1.35 -76.54
CA ARG A 235 -47.93 -1.53 -77.13
C ARG A 235 -48.17 -0.56 -78.28
N LYS A 236 -47.85 0.73 -78.11
CA LYS A 236 -47.97 1.74 -79.19
C LYS A 236 -47.13 1.38 -80.42
N ARG A 237 -45.88 0.95 -80.22
CA ARG A 237 -44.99 0.51 -81.30
C ARG A 237 -45.55 -0.73 -82.01
N PHE A 238 -46.05 -1.71 -81.25
CA PHE A 238 -46.72 -2.88 -81.82
C PHE A 238 -47.94 -2.48 -82.65
N THR A 239 -48.83 -1.64 -82.10
CA THR A 239 -50.04 -1.21 -82.83
C THR A 239 -49.73 -0.37 -84.07
N ALA A 240 -48.69 0.47 -84.03
CA ALA A 240 -48.24 1.24 -85.18
C ALA A 240 -47.68 0.31 -86.27
N ARG A 241 -46.83 -0.66 -85.89
CA ARG A 241 -46.29 -1.67 -86.81
C ARG A 241 -47.39 -2.54 -87.42
N THR A 242 -48.42 -2.90 -86.67
CA THR A 242 -49.57 -3.65 -87.20
C THR A 242 -50.49 -2.78 -88.07
N ALA A 243 -50.55 -1.47 -87.84
CA ALA A 243 -51.33 -0.56 -88.68
C ALA A 243 -50.63 -0.26 -90.02
N GLU A 244 -49.29 -0.15 -90.02
CA GLU A 244 -48.46 -0.16 -91.23
C GLU A 244 -48.59 -1.49 -92.01
N MET A 245 -48.88 -2.59 -91.32
CA MET A 245 -49.18 -3.91 -91.90
C MET A 245 -50.67 -4.09 -92.20
N THR A 246 -51.24 -3.22 -93.02
CA THR A 246 -52.58 -3.40 -93.59
C THR A 246 -52.46 -4.09 -94.96
N TYR A 247 -52.58 -5.43 -94.96
CA TYR A 247 -52.63 -6.25 -96.18
C TYR A 247 -54.03 -6.20 -96.78
N TRP A 248 -54.15 -5.65 -97.99
CA TRP A 248 -55.43 -5.64 -98.72
C TRP A 248 -55.39 -6.47 -99.99
N THR A 249 -54.21 -6.86 -100.48
CA THR A 249 -54.05 -7.65 -101.70
C THR A 249 -53.11 -8.85 -101.49
N THR A 250 -53.23 -9.86 -102.36
CA THR A 250 -52.38 -11.07 -102.34
C THR A 250 -50.91 -10.79 -102.68
N GLU A 251 -50.62 -9.66 -103.32
CA GLU A 251 -49.25 -9.23 -103.68
C GLU A 251 -48.47 -8.73 -102.44
N ASP A 252 -49.15 -8.06 -101.49
CA ASP A 252 -48.52 -7.58 -100.25
C ASP A 252 -48.04 -8.75 -99.35
N LEU A 253 -48.66 -9.94 -99.47
CA LEU A 253 -48.27 -11.16 -98.76
C LEU A 253 -47.02 -11.82 -99.35
N GLU A 254 -46.83 -11.74 -100.67
CA GLU A 254 -45.61 -12.22 -101.34
C GLU A 254 -44.40 -11.32 -101.04
N GLU A 255 -44.62 -10.00 -100.95
CA GLU A 255 -43.60 -9.05 -100.51
C GLU A 255 -43.17 -9.27 -99.05
N LEU A 256 -44.10 -9.69 -98.18
CA LEU A 256 -43.77 -10.03 -96.80
C LEU A 256 -42.99 -11.34 -96.70
N HIS A 257 -43.35 -12.34 -97.50
CA HIS A 257 -42.63 -13.62 -97.54
C HIS A 257 -41.18 -13.43 -98.02
N SER A 258 -40.96 -12.56 -99.01
CA SER A 258 -39.61 -12.22 -99.48
C SER A 258 -38.80 -11.39 -98.47
N LYS A 259 -39.42 -10.45 -97.75
CA LYS A 259 -38.78 -9.69 -96.65
C LYS A 259 -38.44 -10.56 -95.42
N LEU A 260 -39.22 -11.59 -95.14
CA LEU A 260 -38.95 -12.57 -94.07
C LEU A 260 -37.85 -13.57 -94.45
N LEU A 261 -37.69 -13.88 -95.73
CA LEU A 261 -36.60 -14.72 -96.24
C LEU A 261 -35.24 -13.99 -96.33
N THR A 262 -35.23 -12.67 -96.17
CA THR A 262 -34.03 -11.83 -96.26
C THR A 262 -33.58 -11.23 -94.92
N MET A 263 -34.32 -11.46 -93.82
CA MET A 263 -33.87 -11.21 -92.45
C MET A 263 -33.18 -12.44 -91.85
#